data_AF-A0A3D4UM56-F1
#
_entry.id   AF-A0A3D4UM56-F1
#
_cell.length_a   1.000
_cell.length_b   1.000
_cell.length_c   1.000
_cell.angle_alpha   90.00
_cell.angle_beta   90.00
_cell.angle_gamma   90.00
#
_symmetry.space_group_name_H-M   'P 1'
#
loop_
_entity.id
_entity.type
_entity.pdbx_description
1 polymer ?
#
loop_
_entity_poly.entity_id
_entity_poly.type
_entity_poly.pdbx_seq_one_letter_code
_entity_poly.pdbx_strand_id
1 'polypeptide(L)' 'RVAESTLTAIMGRMSTYTGKTITWEQALNSKLDLSPDSYSFSDLAVRPVAVPGQTPLI' A
#
# COMPACT_ATOMS: atom_id res chain seq x y z
N ARG A 1 -19.13 6.87 6.67
CA ARG A 1 -17.99 7.22 7.55
C ARG A 1 -16.97 6.10 7.76
N VAL A 2 -17.22 4.86 7.30
CA VAL A 2 -16.26 3.74 7.43
C VAL A 2 -15.20 3.75 6.31
N ALA A 3 -15.56 4.22 5.11
CA ALA A 3 -14.61 4.32 4.00
C ALA A 3 -13.45 5.29 4.30
N GLU A 4 -13.75 6.42 4.95
CA GLU A 4 -12.76 7.45 5.29
C GLU A 4 -11.77 6.96 6.37
N SER A 5 -12.26 6.22 7.37
CA SER A 5 -11.39 5.65 8.42
C SER A 5 -10.46 4.57 7.88
N THR A 6 -10.97 3.69 7.00
CA THR A 6 -10.16 2.66 6.34
C THR A 6 -9.10 3.29 5.46
N LEU A 7 -9.49 4.30 4.68
CA LEU A 7 -8.58 4.97 3.79
C LEU A 7 -7.50 5.73 4.59
N THR A 8 -7.85 6.33 5.74
CA THR A 8 -6.87 6.97 6.65
C THR A 8 -5.83 5.98 7.17
N ALA A 9 -6.24 4.76 7.51
CA ALA A 9 -5.30 3.69 7.90
C ALA A 9 -4.38 3.28 6.73
N ILE A 10 -4.91 3.20 5.50
CA ILE A 10 -4.13 2.93 4.29
C ILE A 10 -3.11 4.05 4.04
N MET A 11 -3.51 5.33 4.19
CA MET A 11 -2.59 6.48 4.09
C MET A 11 -1.45 6.39 5.10
N GLY A 12 -1.74 6.08 6.36
CA GLY A 12 -0.71 5.92 7.40
C GLY A 12 0.30 4.83 7.04
N ARG A 13 -0.18 3.69 6.54
CA ARG A 13 0.66 2.59 6.05
C ARG A 13 1.53 3.02 4.88
N MET A 14 0.95 3.66 3.86
CA MET A 14 1.68 4.12 2.68
C MET A 14 2.71 5.20 3.03
N SER A 15 2.38 6.13 3.94
CA SER A 15 3.30 7.17 4.38
C SER A 15 4.51 6.59 5.12
N THR A 16 4.30 5.57 5.96
CA THR A 16 5.37 4.87 6.67
C THR A 16 6.33 4.17 5.71
N TYR A 17 5.81 3.48 4.69
CA TYR A 17 6.67 2.73 3.75
C TYR A 17 7.34 3.60 2.70
N THR A 18 6.76 4.75 2.37
CA THR A 18 7.35 5.70 1.43
C THR A 18 8.23 6.74 2.12
N GLY A 19 8.09 6.92 3.43
CA GLY A 19 8.78 7.95 4.20
C GLY A 19 8.36 9.38 3.81
N LYS A 20 7.23 9.54 3.11
CA LYS A 20 6.76 10.81 2.56
C LYS A 20 5.37 11.15 3.07
N THR A 21 5.08 12.44 3.12
CA THR A 21 3.72 12.94 3.35
C THR A 21 2.86 12.63 2.13
N ILE A 22 1.76 11.92 2.32
CA ILE A 22 0.82 11.55 1.26
C ILE A 22 -0.43 12.41 1.37
N THR A 23 -0.86 13.01 0.26
CA THR A 23 -2.13 13.75 0.19
C THR A 23 -3.31 12.81 -0.08
N TRP A 24 -4.53 13.30 0.19
CA TRP A 24 -5.73 12.50 -0.06
C TRP A 24 -5.85 12.06 -1.53
N GLU A 25 -5.59 12.98 -2.45
CA GLU A 25 -5.66 12.68 -3.89
C GLU A 25 -4.60 11.67 -4.33
N GLN A 26 -3.40 11.71 -3.75
CA GLN A 26 -2.34 10.75 -4.03
C GLN A 26 -2.70 9.35 -3.52
N ALA A 27 -3.34 9.25 -2.37
CA ALA A 27 -3.79 7.97 -1.82
C ALA A 27 -4.93 7.35 -2.65
N LEU A 28 -5.84 8.18 -3.18
CA LEU A 28 -6.94 7.73 -4.03
C LEU A 28 -6.50 7.32 -5.44
N ASN A 29 -5.49 7.99 -6.00
CA ASN A 29 -4.97 7.72 -7.35
C ASN A 29 -3.75 6.78 -7.38
N SER A 30 -3.35 6.21 -6.24
CA SER A 30 -2.20 5.32 -6.13
C SER A 30 -2.38 4.08 -7.02
N LYS A 31 -1.35 3.75 -7.81
CA LYS A 31 -1.34 2.56 -8.70
C LYS A 31 -0.73 1.33 -8.03
N LEU A 32 -0.46 1.41 -6.72
CA LEU A 32 0.11 0.32 -5.94
C LEU A 32 -0.85 -0.88 -5.90
N ASP A 33 -0.50 -1.95 -6.63
CA ASP A 33 -1.17 -3.23 -6.54
C ASP A 33 -0.35 -4.22 -5.70
N LEU A 34 -0.97 -4.78 -4.67
CA LEU A 34 -0.41 -5.78 -3.77
C LEU A 34 -1.16 -7.11 -3.87
N SER A 35 -2.09 -7.24 -4.82
CA SER A 35 -2.80 -8.48 -5.09
C SER A 35 -1.84 -9.51 -5.72
N PRO A 36 -2.08 -10.81 -5.48
CA PRO A 36 -1.34 -11.87 -6.17
C PRO A 36 -1.75 -11.94 -7.65
N ASP A 37 -0.79 -12.26 -8.54
CA ASP A 37 -1.04 -12.38 -9.99
C ASP A 37 -2.09 -13.44 -10.34
N SER A 38 -2.29 -14.46 -9.49
CA SER A 38 -3.31 -15.49 -9.66
C SER A 38 -3.88 -15.92 -8.31
N TYR A 39 -5.21 -16.01 -8.23
CA TYR A 39 -5.95 -16.52 -7.07
C TYR A 39 -5.99 -18.06 -7.07
N SER A 40 -4.81 -18.68 -7.15
CA SER A 40 -4.63 -20.13 -7.05
C SER A 40 -3.97 -20.49 -5.72
N PHE A 41 -4.33 -21.63 -5.12
CA PHE A 41 -3.65 -22.17 -3.93
C PHE A 41 -2.30 -22.79 -4.32
N SER A 42 -1.41 -21.98 -4.89
CA SER A 42 -0.04 -22.34 -5.25
C SER A 42 0.96 -21.67 -4.30
N ASP A 43 2.18 -22.18 -4.23
CA ASP A 43 3.27 -21.53 -3.50
C ASP A 43 3.54 -20.13 -4.03
N LEU A 44 3.07 -19.12 -3.31
CA LEU A 44 3.39 -17.72 -3.57
C LEU A 44 4.79 -17.42 -3.05
N ALA A 45 5.62 -16.77 -3.86
CA ALA A 45 6.92 -16.30 -3.42
C ALA A 45 6.75 -15.36 -2.21
N VAL A 46 7.54 -15.60 -1.15
CA VAL A 46 7.53 -14.76 0.05
C VAL A 46 7.95 -13.35 -0.35
N ARG A 47 7.00 -12.41 -0.32
CA ARG A 47 7.30 -11.00 -0.56
C ARG A 47 8.25 -10.49 0.53
N PRO A 48 9.22 -9.63 0.18
CA PRO A 48 10.12 -9.05 1.16
C PRO A 48 9.34 -8.25 2.20
N VAL A 49 9.85 -8.24 3.43
CA VAL A 49 9.26 -7.47 4.53
C VAL A 49 9.26 -5.99 4.15
N ALA A 50 8.14 -5.31 4.37
CA ALA A 50 8.02 -3.88 4.07
C ALA A 50 8.93 -3.08 5.01
N VAL A 51 9.95 -2.41 4.44
CA VAL A 51 10.89 -1.54 5.17
C VAL A 51 10.45 -0.09 5.02
N PRO A 52 10.37 0.69 6.12
CA PRO A 52 10.07 2.12 6.06
C PRO A 52 11.03 2.90 5.13
N GLY A 53 10.49 3.81 4.33
CA GLY A 53 11.26 4.72 3.47
C GLY A 53 11.83 4.14 2.17
N GLN A 54 11.54 2.89 1.83
CA GLN A 54 12.08 2.25 0.61
C GLN A 54 11.06 2.13 -0.53
N THR A 55 9.76 2.20 -0.24
CA THR A 55 8.73 2.04 -1.28
C THR A 55 8.49 3.37 -2.02
N PRO A 56 8.67 3.45 -3.34
CA PRO A 56 8.32 4.66 -4.09
C PRO A 56 6.80 4.84 -4.13
N LEU A 57 6.34 6.08 -3.94
CA LEU A 57 4.95 6.47 -4.22
C LEU A 57 4.78 6.50 -5.74
N ILE A 58 3.88 5.66 -6.27
CA ILE A 58 3.48 5.63 -7.69
C ILE A 58 1.97 5.65 -7.86
#